data_AF-A0A7X0BWJ5-F1
#
_entry.id   AF-A0A7X0BWJ5-F1
#
_cell.length_a   1.000
_cell.length_b   1.000
_cell.length_c   1.000
_cell.angle_alpha   90.00
_cell.angle_beta   90.00
_cell.angle_gamma   90.00
#
_symmetry.space_group_name_H-M   'P 1'
#
loop_
_entity.id
_entity.type
_entity.pdbx_description
1 polymer ?
#
loop_
_entity_poly.entity_id
_entity_poly.type
_entity_poly.pdbx_seq_one_letter_code
_entity_poly.pdbx_strand_id
1 'polypeptide(L)'
;MKRFRVPLVLFVAVATALAGCGAADKRAEPATRPPDGVSVSLAQWRSDEPVHALQIAVRNTTTTPVYFADVQLVTASFKTLPPQSADATIRRTERTDLPVTYGEANCLPSGLPEVRPATVVARLRTGDEPLRKVVFTVPHPDPLLSRLLRDECSAFLVKQAADLSFGPDWKQDGEVMRGSLVLTRRGTGAVSVASVDGTTHYMVTPGTKRRPLVKLETDAQRAEAPIALSPGRCDPHAFAEAKKAFLFPVRASVDGGEERIVIVEPPKPLQDRLIDYALRVCGLGG
;
A
#
# COMPACT_ATOMS: atom_id res chain seq x y z
N MET A 1 81.11 -9.91 -35.37
CA MET A 1 81.94 -9.71 -34.15
C MET A 1 82.08 -8.23 -33.89
N LYS A 2 81.87 -7.80 -32.62
CA LYS A 2 82.28 -6.52 -32.00
C LYS A 2 81.58 -5.25 -32.54
N ARG A 3 81.04 -4.33 -31.74
CA ARG A 3 81.02 -4.07 -30.28
C ARG A 3 79.78 -3.21 -29.99
N PHE A 4 79.00 -3.62 -28.98
CA PHE A 4 77.90 -2.85 -28.43
C PHE A 4 78.43 -1.62 -27.67
N ARG A 5 77.80 -0.46 -27.87
CA ARG A 5 77.96 0.74 -27.04
C ARG A 5 76.81 0.81 -26.05
N VAL A 6 77.14 0.89 -24.76
CA VAL A 6 76.23 1.17 -23.64
C VAL A 6 76.09 2.68 -23.50
N PRO A 7 74.87 3.18 -23.19
CA PRO A 7 74.76 4.32 -22.30
C PRO A 7 73.76 4.05 -21.15
N LEU A 8 74.32 4.15 -19.94
CA LEU A 8 73.79 4.79 -18.74
C LEU A 8 72.29 5.18 -18.77
N VAL A 9 71.44 4.40 -18.09
CA VAL A 9 70.05 4.79 -17.78
C VAL A 9 70.01 5.32 -16.35
N LEU A 10 69.57 6.58 -16.27
CA LEU A 10 69.42 7.41 -15.09
C LEU A 10 68.23 6.90 -14.24
N PHE A 11 68.47 6.66 -12.95
CA PHE A 11 67.44 6.40 -11.94
C PHE A 11 66.61 7.67 -11.71
N VAL A 12 65.31 7.64 -12.02
CA VAL A 12 64.35 8.64 -11.56
C VAL A 12 63.31 7.93 -10.69
N ALA A 13 63.35 8.22 -9.40
CA ALA A 13 62.34 7.82 -8.43
C ALA A 13 61.05 8.60 -8.70
N VAL A 14 59.98 7.90 -9.11
CA VAL A 14 58.64 8.47 -9.21
C VAL A 14 57.85 8.04 -7.99
N ALA A 15 57.44 9.04 -7.20
CA ALA A 15 56.65 8.90 -5.99
C ALA A 15 55.26 8.34 -6.30
N THR A 16 54.89 7.29 -5.59
CA THR A 16 53.55 6.70 -5.56
C THR A 16 52.60 7.63 -4.80
N ALA A 17 51.75 8.36 -5.51
CA ALA A 17 50.63 9.07 -4.92
C ALA A 17 49.50 8.07 -4.60
N LEU A 18 49.27 7.81 -3.30
CA LEU A 18 48.07 7.13 -2.83
C LEU A 18 46.86 8.03 -3.09
N ALA A 19 46.06 7.70 -4.11
CA ALA A 19 44.72 8.25 -4.26
C ALA A 19 43.81 7.57 -3.22
N GLY A 20 43.73 8.17 -2.02
CA GLY A 20 42.80 7.74 -0.98
C GLY A 20 41.35 7.96 -1.42
N CYS A 21 40.59 6.86 -1.47
CA CYS A 21 39.14 6.86 -1.57
C CYS A 21 38.52 7.61 -0.38
N GLY A 22 38.17 8.88 -0.59
CA GLY A 22 37.26 9.61 0.28
C GLY A 22 35.84 9.48 -0.25
N ALA A 23 35.20 8.33 -0.04
CA ALA A 23 33.75 8.26 -0.12
C ALA A 23 33.22 9.20 0.98
N ALA A 24 32.72 10.36 0.57
CA ALA A 24 32.12 11.32 1.47
C ALA A 24 30.91 10.66 2.16
N ASP A 25 31.13 10.19 3.39
CA ASP A 25 30.05 9.91 4.33
C ASP A 25 29.24 11.20 4.46
N LYS A 26 28.08 11.24 3.79
CA LYS A 26 27.06 12.26 4.02
C LYS A 26 26.62 12.11 5.48
N ARG A 27 27.27 12.86 6.36
CA ARG A 27 26.90 12.97 7.77
C ARG A 27 25.42 13.35 7.83
N ALA A 28 24.59 12.41 8.30
CA ALA A 28 23.17 12.64 8.44
C ALA A 28 22.96 13.86 9.34
N GLU A 29 22.32 14.91 8.81
CA GLU A 29 22.03 16.12 9.56
C GLU A 29 21.12 15.77 10.75
N PRO A 30 21.48 16.18 11.99
CA PRO A 30 20.71 15.82 13.17
C PRO A 30 19.30 16.39 13.06
N ALA A 31 18.30 15.52 13.23
CA ALA A 31 16.91 15.95 13.22
C ALA A 31 16.59 16.78 14.46
N THR A 32 15.86 17.88 14.26
CA THR A 32 15.48 18.83 15.30
C THR A 32 14.01 18.64 15.71
N ARG A 33 13.63 19.23 16.85
CA ARG A 33 12.25 19.20 17.36
C ARG A 33 11.28 19.94 16.42
N PRO A 34 10.01 19.50 16.33
CA PRO A 34 8.94 20.24 15.66
C PRO A 34 8.84 21.71 16.11
N PRO A 35 8.50 22.64 15.20
CA PRO A 35 8.12 24.00 15.58
C PRO A 35 6.94 23.99 16.55
N ASP A 36 6.94 24.87 17.54
CA ASP A 36 5.83 24.99 18.48
C ASP A 36 4.53 25.35 17.73
N GLY A 37 3.43 24.72 18.16
CA GLY A 37 2.12 24.89 17.50
C GLY A 37 1.96 24.17 16.16
N VAL A 38 2.95 23.37 15.73
CA VAL A 38 2.86 22.52 14.55
C VAL A 38 2.87 21.05 14.95
N SER A 39 1.87 20.31 14.50
CA SER A 39 1.71 18.88 14.78
C SER A 39 1.25 18.13 13.54
N VAL A 40 1.49 16.82 13.52
CA VAL A 40 1.00 15.94 12.46
C VAL A 40 0.18 14.80 13.03
N SER A 41 -0.77 14.33 12.24
CA SER A 41 -1.51 13.08 12.47
C SER A 41 -1.62 12.33 11.14
N LEU A 42 -2.07 11.08 11.18
CA LEU A 42 -2.28 10.30 9.97
C LEU A 42 -3.77 10.20 9.66
N ALA A 43 -4.11 10.24 8.39
CA ALA A 43 -5.45 10.01 7.90
C ALA A 43 -5.40 9.26 6.57
N GLN A 44 -6.52 8.70 6.13
CA GLN A 44 -6.61 8.08 4.81
C GLN A 44 -7.97 8.41 4.21
N TRP A 45 -7.96 8.95 3.00
CA TRP A 45 -9.17 9.12 2.22
C TRP A 45 -9.52 7.83 1.49
N ARG A 46 -10.79 7.68 1.11
CA ARG A 46 -11.25 6.52 0.33
C ARG A 46 -10.53 6.38 -1.02
N SER A 47 -10.03 7.49 -1.57
CA SER A 47 -9.23 7.51 -2.79
C SER A 47 -7.82 6.97 -2.60
N ASP A 48 -7.32 6.96 -1.38
CA ASP A 48 -5.93 6.65 -1.07
C ASP A 48 -5.73 5.14 -0.86
N GLU A 49 -6.77 4.47 -0.38
CA GLU A 49 -6.80 3.02 -0.14
C GLU A 49 -6.35 2.17 -1.35
N PRO A 50 -6.95 2.30 -2.55
CA PRO A 50 -6.57 1.47 -3.70
C PRO A 50 -5.16 1.75 -4.23
N VAL A 51 -4.53 2.85 -3.83
CA VAL A 51 -3.22 3.29 -4.35
C VAL A 51 -2.12 3.25 -3.29
N HIS A 52 -2.34 2.55 -2.17
CA HIS A 52 -1.37 2.44 -1.06
C HIS A 52 -0.88 3.81 -0.57
N ALA A 53 -1.82 4.76 -0.47
CA ALA A 53 -1.55 6.10 0.01
C ALA A 53 -2.23 6.38 1.36
N LEU A 54 -1.72 7.39 2.05
CA LEU A 54 -2.31 8.01 3.23
C LEU A 54 -1.94 9.49 3.24
N GLN A 55 -2.50 10.23 4.19
CA GLN A 55 -2.26 11.64 4.38
C GLN A 55 -1.48 11.87 5.67
N ILE A 56 -0.46 12.72 5.59
CA ILE A 56 0.10 13.39 6.75
C ILE A 56 -0.72 14.66 6.95
N ALA A 57 -1.65 14.62 7.90
CA ALA A 57 -2.52 15.73 8.25
C ALA A 57 -1.76 16.70 9.17
N VAL A 58 -1.33 17.82 8.61
CA VAL A 58 -0.58 18.88 9.29
C VAL A 58 -1.55 19.88 9.90
N ARG A 59 -1.32 20.21 11.18
CA ARG A 59 -1.98 21.30 11.89
C ARG A 59 -0.94 22.38 12.20
N ASN A 60 -1.29 23.64 11.95
CA ASN A 60 -0.47 24.80 12.31
C ASN A 60 -1.36 25.82 13.04
N THR A 61 -1.18 25.95 14.35
CA THR A 61 -1.94 26.90 15.18
C THR A 61 -1.34 28.30 15.22
N THR A 62 -0.16 28.48 14.62
CA THR A 62 0.57 29.76 14.64
C THR A 62 0.19 30.62 13.44
N THR A 63 0.56 31.90 13.46
CA THR A 63 0.46 32.80 12.30
C THR A 63 1.64 32.67 11.35
N THR A 64 2.72 31.99 11.76
CA THR A 64 3.93 31.83 10.96
C THR A 64 3.74 30.65 9.99
N PRO A 65 3.84 30.88 8.66
CA PRO A 65 3.76 29.80 7.69
C PRO A 65 4.94 28.83 7.83
N VAL A 66 4.67 27.54 7.62
CA VAL A 66 5.69 26.49 7.60
C VAL A 66 5.72 25.85 6.23
N TYR A 67 6.88 25.92 5.58
CA TYR A 67 7.09 25.28 4.28
C TYR A 67 7.64 23.87 4.49
N PHE A 68 6.93 22.87 3.99
CA PHE A 68 7.34 21.48 3.92
C PHE A 68 7.90 21.19 2.53
N ALA A 69 9.20 20.91 2.44
CA ALA A 69 9.84 20.50 1.20
C ALA A 69 9.50 19.03 0.90
N ASP A 70 9.68 18.16 1.90
CA ASP A 70 9.32 16.74 1.82
C ASP A 70 8.87 16.19 3.16
N VAL A 71 8.26 15.01 3.09
CA VAL A 71 7.78 14.23 4.21
C VAL A 71 8.06 12.74 3.98
N GLN A 72 8.27 12.01 5.06
CA GLN A 72 8.54 10.58 5.07
C GLN A 72 7.89 9.96 6.29
N LEU A 73 7.06 8.92 6.08
CA LEU A 73 6.59 8.08 7.16
C LEU A 73 7.65 7.03 7.51
N VAL A 74 7.99 6.93 8.80
CA VAL A 74 8.96 5.97 9.31
C VAL A 74 8.34 5.20 10.47
N THR A 75 8.28 3.88 10.34
CA THR A 75 7.83 2.96 11.39
C THR A 75 8.38 1.57 11.10
N ALA A 76 8.60 0.77 12.16
CA ALA A 76 8.98 -0.62 12.01
C ALA A 76 7.82 -1.53 11.54
N SER A 77 6.58 -1.02 11.50
CA SER A 77 5.41 -1.78 11.05
C SER A 77 5.34 -1.95 9.52
N PHE A 78 5.99 -1.06 8.77
CA PHE A 78 5.96 -1.03 7.30
C PHE A 78 7.37 -0.80 6.75
N LYS A 79 7.62 -1.24 5.52
CA LYS A 79 8.84 -0.89 4.80
C LYS A 79 8.92 0.64 4.64
N THR A 80 10.03 1.22 5.07
CA THR A 80 10.25 2.66 4.91
C THR A 80 10.52 2.99 3.45
N LEU A 81 9.71 3.87 2.87
CA LEU A 81 9.90 4.41 1.52
C LEU A 81 10.75 5.68 1.57
N PRO A 82 11.40 6.09 0.46
CA PRO A 82 12.09 7.38 0.38
C PRO A 82 11.15 8.57 0.68
N PRO A 83 11.69 9.72 1.15
CA PRO A 83 10.90 10.92 1.32
C PRO A 83 10.19 11.34 0.02
N GLN A 84 8.95 11.83 0.16
CA GLN A 84 8.15 12.34 -0.96
C GLN A 84 8.05 13.85 -0.90
N SER A 85 8.20 14.49 -2.06
CA SER A 85 8.07 15.94 -2.20
C SER A 85 6.67 16.37 -1.78
N ALA A 86 6.61 17.31 -0.83
CA ALA A 86 5.37 17.96 -0.42
C ALA A 86 5.22 19.32 -1.13
N ASP A 87 6.33 20.06 -1.27
CA ASP A 87 6.39 21.42 -1.83
C ASP A 87 5.20 22.31 -1.41
N ALA A 88 4.92 22.36 -0.12
CA ALA A 88 3.70 22.95 0.42
C ALA A 88 3.98 23.98 1.51
N THR A 89 3.41 25.17 1.37
CA THR A 89 3.42 26.18 2.45
C THR A 89 2.13 26.09 3.25
N ILE A 90 2.27 25.66 4.51
CA ILE A 90 1.17 25.47 5.45
C ILE A 90 1.01 26.73 6.31
N ARG A 91 0.00 27.54 5.98
CA ARG A 91 -0.43 28.67 6.82
C ARG A 91 -1.19 28.16 8.05
N ARG A 92 -1.69 29.07 8.89
CA ARG A 92 -2.58 28.71 10.00
C ARG A 92 -3.73 27.84 9.50
N THR A 93 -3.84 26.64 10.04
CA THR A 93 -4.85 25.66 9.64
C THR A 93 -5.06 24.65 10.76
N GLU A 94 -6.31 24.22 10.93
CA GLU A 94 -6.59 23.04 11.75
C GLU A 94 -6.17 21.74 11.04
N ARG A 95 -6.14 21.76 9.69
CA ARG A 95 -5.74 20.61 8.89
C ARG A 95 -5.35 21.00 7.46
N THR A 96 -4.19 20.52 7.01
CA THR A 96 -3.82 20.41 5.61
C THR A 96 -3.16 19.07 5.38
N ASP A 97 -3.60 18.35 4.35
CA ASP A 97 -3.17 17.00 4.09
C ASP A 97 -2.04 16.97 3.06
N LEU A 98 -0.96 16.28 3.40
CA LEU A 98 0.14 16.00 2.50
C LEU A 98 0.08 14.52 2.10
N PRO A 99 -0.26 14.19 0.84
CA PRO A 99 -0.38 12.82 0.41
C PRO A 99 0.98 12.15 0.35
N VAL A 100 1.06 10.94 0.90
CA VAL A 100 2.22 10.07 0.83
C VAL A 100 1.80 8.63 0.54
N THR A 101 2.67 7.88 -0.10
CA THR A 101 2.55 6.42 -0.15
C THR A 101 3.24 5.80 1.05
N TYR A 102 2.77 4.63 1.46
CA TYR A 102 3.39 3.84 2.52
C TYR A 102 3.84 2.49 1.95
N GLY A 103 4.92 1.94 2.51
CA GLY A 103 5.48 0.68 2.03
C GLY A 103 4.68 -0.53 2.51
N GLU A 104 5.04 -1.71 2.01
CA GLU A 104 4.46 -2.99 2.41
C GLU A 104 4.56 -3.22 3.93
N ALA A 105 3.53 -3.81 4.51
CA ALA A 105 3.53 -4.22 5.91
C ALA A 105 4.61 -5.27 6.21
N ASN A 106 5.29 -5.12 7.34
CA ASN A 106 6.28 -6.07 7.84
C ASN A 106 5.55 -7.20 8.59
N CYS A 107 5.01 -8.15 7.84
CA CYS A 107 4.21 -9.25 8.38
C CYS A 107 5.06 -10.41 8.91
N LEU A 108 4.51 -11.14 9.89
CA LEU A 108 5.12 -12.35 10.43
C LEU A 108 4.34 -13.58 9.95
N PRO A 109 5.00 -14.69 9.60
CA PRO A 109 4.31 -15.92 9.16
C PRO A 109 3.50 -16.58 10.28
N SER A 110 3.85 -16.31 11.54
CA SER A 110 3.22 -16.90 12.72
C SER A 110 1.95 -16.19 13.19
N GLY A 111 1.63 -14.99 12.70
CA GLY A 111 0.46 -14.25 13.16
C GLY A 111 0.53 -12.75 12.90
N LEU A 112 -0.48 -12.04 13.41
CA LEU A 112 -0.57 -10.58 13.27
C LEU A 112 0.42 -9.91 14.23
N PRO A 113 1.36 -9.08 13.72
CA PRO A 113 2.19 -8.26 14.58
C PRO A 113 1.40 -7.11 15.20
N GLU A 114 1.85 -6.62 16.35
CA GLU A 114 1.36 -5.36 16.91
C GLU A 114 1.93 -4.16 16.15
N VAL A 115 1.14 -3.09 16.02
CA VAL A 115 1.62 -1.83 15.44
C VAL A 115 2.77 -1.29 16.27
N ARG A 116 3.80 -0.79 15.60
CA ARG A 116 4.97 -0.14 16.21
C ARG A 116 4.82 1.38 16.18
N PRO A 117 5.47 2.11 17.09
CA PRO A 117 5.52 3.57 17.02
C PRO A 117 5.94 4.08 15.63
N ALA A 118 5.42 5.25 15.27
CA ALA A 118 5.66 5.88 13.97
C ALA A 118 6.11 7.33 14.15
N THR A 119 6.94 7.78 13.23
CA THR A 119 7.33 9.17 13.10
C THR A 119 7.13 9.66 11.68
N VAL A 120 6.88 10.96 11.56
CA VAL A 120 6.97 11.67 10.29
C VAL A 120 8.26 12.47 10.30
N VAL A 121 9.16 12.15 9.39
CA VAL A 121 10.38 12.91 9.15
C VAL A 121 10.10 13.90 8.02
N ALA A 122 10.37 15.18 8.25
CA ALA A 122 10.15 16.22 7.24
C ALA A 122 11.38 17.12 7.10
N ARG A 123 11.67 17.58 5.89
CA ARG A 123 12.50 18.78 5.70
C ARG A 123 11.57 19.98 5.59
N LEU A 124 11.68 20.90 6.53
CA LEU A 124 10.82 22.09 6.60
C LEU A 124 11.58 23.35 7.00
N ARG A 125 10.99 24.51 6.75
CA ARG A 125 11.40 25.81 7.30
C ARG A 125 10.21 26.57 7.85
N THR A 126 10.45 27.37 8.87
CA THR A 126 9.44 28.20 9.53
C THR A 126 9.77 29.68 9.27
N GLY A 127 8.87 30.41 8.60
CA GLY A 127 9.19 31.77 8.13
C GLY A 127 10.45 31.81 7.26
N ASP A 128 11.40 32.66 7.62
CA ASP A 128 12.67 32.86 6.91
C ASP A 128 13.83 32.01 7.46
N GLU A 129 13.56 31.06 8.37
CA GLU A 129 14.57 30.13 8.86
C GLU A 129 15.13 29.24 7.72
N PRO A 130 16.37 28.75 7.84
CA PRO A 130 16.90 27.73 6.93
C PRO A 130 16.06 26.44 6.94
N LEU A 131 16.05 25.74 5.80
CA LEU A 131 15.45 24.40 5.72
C LEU A 131 16.21 23.45 6.65
N ARG A 132 15.48 22.73 7.50
CA ARG A 132 16.04 21.77 8.45
C ARG A 132 15.21 20.50 8.53
N LYS A 133 15.87 19.42 8.95
CA LYS A 133 15.21 18.15 9.22
C LYS A 133 14.50 18.20 10.58
N VAL A 134 13.25 17.75 10.60
CA VAL A 134 12.38 17.71 11.77
C VAL A 134 11.74 16.33 11.88
N VAL A 135 11.56 15.85 13.12
CA VAL A 135 10.88 14.58 13.41
C VAL A 135 9.65 14.85 14.25
N PHE A 136 8.47 14.52 13.70
CA PHE A 136 7.22 14.52 14.43
C PHE A 136 6.90 13.12 14.93
N THR A 137 6.48 13.01 16.19
CA THR A 137 5.93 11.76 16.73
C THR A 137 4.47 11.62 16.34
N VAL A 138 4.08 10.46 15.84
CA VAL A 138 2.66 10.10 15.65
C VAL A 138 2.13 9.48 16.94
N PRO A 139 0.90 9.79 17.39
CA PRO A 139 0.29 9.10 18.53
C PRO A 139 0.38 7.59 18.40
N HIS A 140 0.65 6.91 19.52
CA HIS A 140 0.80 5.46 19.54
C HIS A 140 -0.12 4.85 20.62
N PRO A 141 -0.91 3.80 20.28
CA PRO A 141 -1.09 3.24 18.94
C PRO A 141 -1.82 4.21 18.00
N ASP A 142 -1.38 4.27 16.75
CA ASP A 142 -2.12 4.98 15.70
C ASP A 142 -3.20 4.04 15.12
N PRO A 143 -4.47 4.45 15.12
CA PRO A 143 -5.57 3.57 14.68
C PRO A 143 -5.54 3.28 13.18
N LEU A 144 -5.06 4.21 12.34
CA LEU A 144 -4.94 3.98 10.91
C LEU A 144 -3.86 2.95 10.62
N LEU A 145 -2.64 3.12 11.17
CA LEU A 145 -1.56 2.16 10.99
C LEU A 145 -1.92 0.78 11.55
N SER A 146 -2.63 0.73 12.69
CA SER A 146 -3.13 -0.52 13.26
C SER A 146 -4.06 -1.26 12.31
N ARG A 147 -4.95 -0.53 11.62
CA ARG A 147 -5.86 -1.10 10.63
C ARG A 147 -5.10 -1.56 9.39
N LEU A 148 -4.25 -0.71 8.80
CA LEU A 148 -3.48 -1.05 7.60
C LEU A 148 -2.60 -2.29 7.82
N LEU A 149 -1.94 -2.37 8.98
CA LEU A 149 -1.09 -3.52 9.33
C LEU A 149 -1.92 -4.80 9.46
N ARG A 150 -3.07 -4.72 10.13
CA ARG A 150 -4.00 -5.85 10.27
C ARG A 150 -4.50 -6.32 8.91
N ASP A 151 -4.91 -5.41 8.05
CA ASP A 151 -5.50 -5.72 6.74
C ASP A 151 -4.46 -6.40 5.83
N GLU A 152 -3.26 -5.83 5.71
CA GLU A 152 -2.18 -6.41 4.89
C GLU A 152 -1.65 -7.72 5.45
N CYS A 153 -1.43 -7.82 6.76
CA CYS A 153 -0.92 -9.06 7.35
C CYS A 153 -1.97 -10.17 7.45
N SER A 154 -3.26 -9.82 7.50
CA SER A 154 -4.35 -10.78 7.32
C SER A 154 -4.33 -11.38 5.92
N ALA A 155 -4.19 -10.54 4.90
CA ALA A 155 -4.05 -11.00 3.52
C ALA A 155 -2.79 -11.84 3.32
N PHE A 156 -1.65 -11.43 3.88
CA PHE A 156 -0.40 -12.17 3.84
C PHE A 156 -0.54 -13.59 4.42
N LEU A 157 -1.18 -13.73 5.58
CA LEU A 157 -1.36 -15.03 6.24
C LEU A 157 -2.19 -16.01 5.41
N VAL A 158 -3.25 -15.53 4.73
CA VAL A 158 -4.03 -16.37 3.82
C VAL A 158 -3.23 -16.68 2.54
N LYS A 159 -2.54 -15.68 1.96
CA LYS A 159 -1.77 -15.80 0.72
C LYS A 159 -0.56 -16.74 0.82
N GLN A 160 -0.07 -17.01 2.02
CA GLN A 160 0.92 -18.08 2.24
C GLN A 160 0.38 -19.46 1.86
N ALA A 161 -0.92 -19.71 2.06
CA ALA A 161 -1.55 -20.99 1.75
C ALA A 161 -2.17 -21.03 0.35
N ALA A 162 -2.85 -19.96 -0.07
CA ALA A 162 -3.48 -19.89 -1.39
C ALA A 162 -3.63 -18.46 -1.95
N ASP A 163 -3.51 -18.32 -3.26
CA ASP A 163 -3.95 -17.12 -3.98
C ASP A 163 -5.47 -17.15 -4.17
N LEU A 164 -6.11 -16.00 -3.99
CA LEU A 164 -7.54 -15.79 -4.24
C LEU A 164 -7.68 -14.81 -5.41
N SER A 165 -8.45 -15.18 -6.43
CA SER A 165 -8.65 -14.34 -7.62
C SER A 165 -10.03 -14.50 -8.24
N PHE A 166 -10.46 -13.51 -9.01
CA PHE A 166 -11.61 -13.66 -9.90
C PHE A 166 -11.20 -14.56 -11.07
N GLY A 167 -12.00 -15.60 -11.34
CA GLY A 167 -11.77 -16.52 -12.45
C GLY A 167 -11.83 -15.80 -13.81
N PRO A 168 -11.24 -16.39 -14.87
CA PRO A 168 -11.17 -15.76 -16.19
C PRO A 168 -12.54 -15.71 -16.90
N ASP A 169 -13.42 -16.68 -16.61
CA ASP A 169 -14.66 -16.88 -17.32
C ASP A 169 -15.83 -16.14 -16.67
N TRP A 170 -16.16 -14.99 -17.23
CA TRP A 170 -17.32 -14.18 -16.83
C TRP A 170 -18.31 -14.01 -17.96
N LYS A 171 -19.58 -14.34 -17.68
CA LYS A 171 -20.68 -14.26 -18.64
C LYS A 171 -21.82 -13.44 -18.08
N GLN A 172 -22.39 -12.58 -18.91
CA GLN A 172 -23.64 -11.91 -18.59
C GLN A 172 -24.80 -12.89 -18.83
N ASP A 173 -25.69 -13.00 -17.85
CA ASP A 173 -26.92 -13.78 -17.91
C ASP A 173 -28.07 -12.87 -17.45
N GLY A 174 -28.83 -12.33 -18.40
CA GLY A 174 -29.79 -11.25 -18.12
C GLY A 174 -29.13 -10.03 -17.49
N GLU A 175 -29.62 -9.64 -16.31
CA GLU A 175 -29.13 -8.49 -15.54
C GLU A 175 -28.03 -8.86 -14.53
N VAL A 176 -27.43 -10.05 -14.60
CA VAL A 176 -26.35 -10.48 -13.69
C VAL A 176 -25.08 -10.87 -14.44
N MET A 177 -23.91 -10.58 -13.85
CA MET A 177 -22.61 -11.07 -14.31
C MET A 177 -22.19 -12.28 -13.48
N ARG A 178 -22.07 -13.46 -14.11
CA ARG A 178 -21.73 -14.72 -13.44
C ARG A 178 -20.29 -15.11 -13.73
N GLY A 179 -19.60 -15.62 -12.71
CA GLY A 179 -18.26 -16.16 -12.81
C GLY A 179 -17.90 -16.94 -11.55
N SER A 180 -16.62 -16.96 -11.18
CA SER A 180 -16.15 -17.65 -9.99
C SER A 180 -15.08 -16.87 -9.24
N LEU A 181 -15.01 -17.09 -7.93
CA LEU A 181 -13.80 -16.87 -7.15
C LEU A 181 -12.98 -18.16 -7.22
N VAL A 182 -11.70 -18.05 -7.53
CA VAL A 182 -10.75 -19.15 -7.68
C VAL A 182 -9.73 -19.09 -6.55
N LEU A 183 -9.48 -20.25 -5.93
CA LEU A 183 -8.40 -20.47 -4.98
C LEU A 183 -7.34 -21.32 -5.66
N THR A 184 -6.08 -20.88 -5.63
CA THR A 184 -4.94 -21.61 -6.18
C THR A 184 -3.92 -21.86 -5.07
N ARG A 185 -3.51 -23.11 -4.88
CA ARG A 185 -2.56 -23.48 -3.82
C ARG A 185 -1.21 -22.77 -4.00
N ARG A 186 -0.68 -22.26 -2.88
CA ARG A 186 0.67 -21.68 -2.77
C ARG A 186 1.51 -22.33 -1.69
N GLY A 187 0.85 -22.87 -0.66
CA GLY A 187 1.52 -23.51 0.46
C GLY A 187 0.70 -24.64 1.07
N THR A 188 1.01 -24.93 2.33
CA THR A 188 0.35 -25.97 3.12
C THR A 188 -0.93 -25.44 3.76
N GLY A 189 -1.70 -26.34 4.36
CA GLY A 189 -2.98 -26.02 5.01
C GLY A 189 -4.17 -26.04 4.06
N ALA A 190 -5.34 -26.28 4.63
CA ALA A 190 -6.61 -26.14 3.95
C ALA A 190 -7.09 -24.68 4.03
N VAL A 191 -7.58 -24.13 2.93
CA VAL A 191 -8.12 -22.75 2.90
C VAL A 191 -9.62 -22.81 2.72
N SER A 192 -10.37 -22.19 3.63
CA SER A 192 -11.82 -22.08 3.55
C SER A 192 -12.23 -20.63 3.30
N VAL A 193 -13.11 -20.40 2.32
CA VAL A 193 -13.72 -19.08 2.09
C VAL A 193 -15.14 -19.11 2.64
N ALA A 194 -15.40 -18.28 3.65
CA ALA A 194 -16.69 -18.19 4.32
C ALA A 194 -17.68 -17.28 3.58
N SER A 195 -17.20 -16.16 3.03
CA SER A 195 -18.01 -15.24 2.22
C SER A 195 -17.15 -14.43 1.23
N VAL A 196 -17.82 -13.95 0.18
CA VAL A 196 -17.36 -12.85 -0.67
C VAL A 196 -18.35 -11.73 -0.48
N ASP A 197 -17.91 -10.64 0.14
CA ASP A 197 -18.75 -9.51 0.49
C ASP A 197 -18.81 -8.53 -0.70
N GLY A 198 -19.96 -7.85 -0.87
CA GLY A 198 -20.14 -6.84 -1.91
C GLY A 198 -19.41 -5.53 -1.63
N THR A 199 -19.35 -4.68 -2.64
CA THR A 199 -18.94 -3.28 -2.51
C THR A 199 -20.17 -2.37 -2.58
N THR A 200 -19.98 -1.05 -2.43
CA THR A 200 -21.07 -0.09 -2.67
C THR A 200 -21.62 -0.16 -4.10
N HIS A 201 -20.80 -0.61 -5.06
CA HIS A 201 -21.13 -0.64 -6.48
C HIS A 201 -21.65 -1.99 -6.94
N TYR A 202 -21.23 -3.06 -6.29
CA TYR A 202 -21.57 -4.41 -6.71
C TYR A 202 -22.01 -5.27 -5.53
N MET A 203 -23.23 -5.80 -5.64
CA MET A 203 -23.68 -6.89 -4.77
C MET A 203 -23.07 -8.20 -5.26
N VAL A 204 -22.75 -9.08 -4.30
CA VAL A 204 -22.26 -10.43 -4.58
C VAL A 204 -23.32 -11.43 -4.14
N THR A 205 -23.70 -12.33 -5.04
CA THR A 205 -24.59 -13.45 -4.76
C THR A 205 -23.82 -14.76 -4.93
N PRO A 206 -23.62 -15.56 -3.87
CA PRO A 206 -22.95 -16.84 -4.00
C PRO A 206 -23.85 -17.84 -4.76
N GLY A 207 -23.24 -18.71 -5.58
CA GLY A 207 -23.94 -19.78 -6.30
C GLY A 207 -24.43 -20.92 -5.40
N THR A 208 -24.06 -20.91 -4.12
CA THR A 208 -24.49 -21.88 -3.10
C THR A 208 -24.85 -21.17 -1.81
N LYS A 209 -25.78 -21.74 -1.05
CA LYS A 209 -26.11 -21.30 0.32
C LYS A 209 -25.31 -22.07 1.40
N ARG A 210 -24.50 -23.06 1.00
CA ARG A 210 -23.68 -23.85 1.92
C ARG A 210 -22.50 -23.02 2.46
N ARG A 211 -22.04 -23.35 3.66
CA ARG A 211 -20.84 -22.78 4.28
C ARG A 211 -19.83 -23.90 4.58
N PRO A 212 -18.52 -23.69 4.33
CA PRO A 212 -17.94 -22.54 3.62
C PRO A 212 -18.42 -22.46 2.15
N LEU A 213 -18.27 -21.30 1.50
CA LEU A 213 -18.60 -21.14 0.08
C LEU A 213 -17.77 -22.07 -0.81
N VAL A 214 -16.49 -22.18 -0.47
CA VAL A 214 -15.53 -23.11 -1.08
C VAL A 214 -14.45 -23.44 -0.07
N LYS A 215 -13.93 -24.66 -0.16
CA LYS A 215 -12.77 -25.11 0.58
C LYS A 215 -11.75 -25.71 -0.37
N LEU A 216 -10.51 -25.22 -0.28
CA LEU A 216 -9.34 -25.81 -0.91
C LEU A 216 -8.74 -26.83 0.06
N GLU A 217 -9.10 -28.11 -0.13
CA GLU A 217 -8.58 -29.24 0.67
C GLU A 217 -7.07 -29.41 0.47
N THR A 218 -6.36 -29.92 1.49
CA THR A 218 -4.88 -29.98 1.55
C THR A 218 -4.20 -30.65 0.36
N ASP A 219 -4.87 -31.61 -0.29
CA ASP A 219 -4.40 -32.36 -1.45
C ASP A 219 -4.84 -31.76 -2.79
N ALA A 220 -5.79 -30.82 -2.79
CA ALA A 220 -6.26 -30.12 -3.98
C ALA A 220 -5.35 -28.95 -4.35
N GLN A 221 -5.05 -28.78 -5.64
CA GLN A 221 -4.27 -27.64 -6.15
C GLN A 221 -5.14 -26.41 -6.46
N ARG A 222 -6.43 -26.62 -6.68
CA ARG A 222 -7.37 -25.57 -7.10
C ARG A 222 -8.76 -25.87 -6.57
N ALA A 223 -9.50 -24.82 -6.20
CA ALA A 223 -10.91 -24.89 -5.88
C ALA A 223 -11.61 -23.61 -6.39
N GLU A 224 -12.91 -23.65 -6.60
CA GLU A 224 -13.66 -22.50 -7.09
C GLU A 224 -15.06 -22.40 -6.47
N ALA A 225 -15.50 -21.17 -6.22
CA ALA A 225 -16.86 -20.84 -5.81
C ALA A 225 -17.55 -20.06 -6.92
N PRO A 226 -18.65 -20.56 -7.50
CA PRO A 226 -19.48 -19.76 -8.39
C PRO A 226 -20.05 -18.55 -7.64
N ILE A 227 -19.96 -17.37 -8.26
CA ILE A 227 -20.52 -16.12 -7.75
C ILE A 227 -21.20 -15.35 -8.88
N ALA A 228 -22.16 -14.51 -8.52
CA ALA A 228 -22.78 -13.55 -9.42
C ALA A 228 -22.63 -12.14 -8.86
N LEU A 229 -22.40 -11.18 -9.74
CA LEU A 229 -22.32 -9.77 -9.45
C LEU A 229 -23.52 -9.06 -10.09
N SER A 230 -24.11 -8.14 -9.33
CA SER A 230 -25.14 -7.21 -9.81
C SER A 230 -24.84 -5.79 -9.32
N PRO A 231 -25.29 -4.73 -10.02
CA PRO A 231 -25.17 -3.37 -9.49
C PRO A 231 -25.80 -3.30 -8.10
N GLY A 232 -25.06 -2.75 -7.14
CA GLY A 232 -25.58 -2.43 -5.81
C GLY A 232 -26.32 -1.09 -5.77
N ARG A 233 -26.02 -0.21 -6.72
CA ARG A 233 -26.65 1.10 -6.91
C ARG A 233 -26.69 1.45 -8.40
N CYS A 234 -27.74 2.15 -8.80
CA CYS A 234 -27.98 2.59 -10.18
C CYS A 234 -28.17 4.10 -10.33
N ASP A 235 -27.54 4.91 -9.48
CA ASP A 235 -27.53 6.36 -9.65
C ASP A 235 -26.20 6.84 -10.26
N PRO A 236 -26.21 7.89 -11.11
CA PRO A 236 -25.01 8.38 -11.80
C PRO A 236 -23.86 8.76 -10.86
N HIS A 237 -24.18 9.27 -9.66
CA HIS A 237 -23.18 9.69 -8.68
C HIS A 237 -22.36 8.50 -8.18
N ALA A 238 -22.98 7.33 -8.01
CA ALA A 238 -22.27 6.11 -7.62
C ALA A 238 -21.11 5.82 -8.58
N PHE A 239 -21.35 5.84 -9.89
CA PHE A 239 -20.34 5.50 -10.89
C PHE A 239 -19.29 6.59 -11.08
N ALA A 240 -19.67 7.87 -11.01
CA ALA A 240 -18.73 8.99 -11.13
C ALA A 240 -17.69 9.04 -10.00
N GLU A 241 -18.03 8.52 -8.80
CA GLU A 241 -17.17 8.57 -7.62
C GLU A 241 -16.67 7.18 -7.17
N ALA A 242 -16.51 6.26 -8.12
CA ALA A 242 -16.18 4.85 -7.89
C ALA A 242 -14.72 4.57 -7.43
N LYS A 243 -14.29 5.15 -6.30
CA LYS A 243 -12.91 5.01 -5.77
C LYS A 243 -12.55 3.57 -5.34
N LYS A 244 -13.52 2.81 -4.81
CA LYS A 244 -13.32 1.47 -4.20
C LYS A 244 -14.24 0.40 -4.79
N ALA A 245 -14.76 0.62 -5.98
CA ALA A 245 -15.81 -0.21 -6.56
C ALA A 245 -15.42 -1.68 -6.69
N PHE A 246 -14.12 -1.96 -6.84
CA PHE A 246 -13.57 -3.28 -7.14
C PHE A 246 -12.78 -3.92 -5.99
N LEU A 247 -12.79 -3.31 -4.80
CA LEU A 247 -12.11 -3.87 -3.62
C LEU A 247 -13.05 -4.84 -2.88
N PHE A 248 -13.20 -6.07 -3.38
CA PHE A 248 -14.13 -7.06 -2.79
C PHE A 248 -13.50 -7.73 -1.56
N PRO A 249 -14.11 -7.61 -0.37
CA PRO A 249 -13.63 -8.32 0.82
C PRO A 249 -14.00 -9.81 0.75
N VAL A 250 -13.01 -10.68 0.84
CA VAL A 250 -13.20 -12.12 0.97
C VAL A 250 -12.83 -12.55 2.38
N ARG A 251 -13.74 -13.23 3.08
CA ARG A 251 -13.47 -13.81 4.40
C ARG A 251 -12.94 -15.22 4.23
N ALA A 252 -11.70 -15.43 4.62
CA ALA A 252 -11.00 -16.71 4.47
C ALA A 252 -10.27 -17.12 5.73
N SER A 253 -10.16 -18.41 5.99
CA SER A 253 -9.38 -18.98 7.09
C SER A 253 -8.48 -20.10 6.59
N VAL A 254 -7.36 -20.32 7.30
CA VAL A 254 -6.43 -21.41 7.06
C VAL A 254 -6.55 -22.41 8.21
N ASP A 255 -6.70 -23.70 7.90
CA ASP A 255 -6.82 -24.81 8.86
C ASP A 255 -7.91 -24.61 9.93
N GLY A 256 -9.00 -23.92 9.58
CA GLY A 256 -10.11 -23.63 10.49
C GLY A 256 -9.77 -22.60 11.58
N GLY A 257 -8.65 -21.90 11.44
CA GLY A 257 -8.27 -20.78 12.30
C GLY A 257 -9.16 -19.54 12.13
N GLU A 258 -8.68 -18.41 12.64
CA GLU A 258 -9.39 -17.13 12.57
C GLU A 258 -9.74 -16.74 11.12
N GLU A 259 -10.98 -16.27 10.91
CA GLU A 259 -11.38 -15.69 9.64
C GLU A 259 -10.71 -14.33 9.42
N ARG A 260 -10.05 -14.19 8.28
CA ARG A 260 -9.29 -13.03 7.86
C ARG A 260 -9.89 -12.43 6.61
N ILE A 261 -9.86 -11.10 6.51
CA ILE A 261 -10.33 -10.38 5.33
C ILE A 261 -9.17 -10.25 4.35
N VAL A 262 -9.40 -10.68 3.11
CA VAL A 262 -8.51 -10.51 1.97
C VAL A 262 -9.25 -9.67 0.94
N ILE A 263 -8.70 -8.51 0.57
CA ILE A 263 -9.22 -7.75 -0.56
C ILE A 263 -8.79 -8.43 -1.85
N VAL A 264 -9.77 -8.77 -2.69
CA VAL A 264 -9.54 -9.39 -4.00
C VAL A 264 -10.14 -8.48 -5.06
N GLU A 265 -9.33 -8.13 -6.06
CA GLU A 265 -9.75 -7.29 -7.16
C GLU A 265 -9.94 -8.11 -8.44
N PRO A 266 -11.02 -7.88 -9.20
CA PRO A 266 -11.12 -8.31 -10.57
C PRO A 266 -9.95 -7.76 -11.40
N PRO A 267 -9.37 -8.52 -12.34
CA PRO A 267 -8.38 -7.97 -13.25
C PRO A 267 -8.98 -6.83 -14.10
N LYS A 268 -8.16 -5.87 -14.53
CA LYS A 268 -8.62 -4.67 -15.26
C LYS A 268 -9.59 -4.95 -16.43
N PRO A 269 -9.36 -5.96 -17.30
CA PRO A 269 -10.33 -6.28 -18.35
C PRO A 269 -11.72 -6.70 -17.82
N LEU A 270 -11.78 -7.35 -16.66
CA LEU A 270 -13.06 -7.68 -16.01
C LEU A 270 -13.68 -6.44 -15.36
N GLN A 271 -12.88 -5.55 -14.76
CA GLN A 271 -13.39 -4.28 -14.22
C GLN A 271 -14.08 -3.46 -15.32
N ASP A 272 -13.45 -3.32 -16.49
CA ASP A 272 -14.04 -2.59 -17.62
C ASP A 272 -15.36 -3.19 -18.09
N ARG A 273 -15.40 -4.52 -18.23
CA ARG A 273 -16.63 -5.24 -18.55
C ARG A 273 -17.72 -5.04 -17.50
N LEU A 274 -17.37 -5.00 -16.21
CA LEU A 274 -18.31 -4.79 -15.11
C LEU A 274 -18.84 -3.34 -15.09
N ILE A 275 -18.03 -2.35 -15.47
CA ILE A 275 -18.48 -0.96 -15.63
C ILE A 275 -19.49 -0.90 -16.77
N ASP A 276 -19.13 -1.39 -17.96
CA ASP A 276 -19.99 -1.35 -19.14
C ASP A 276 -21.32 -2.08 -18.91
N TYR A 277 -21.24 -3.25 -18.27
CA TYR A 277 -22.40 -4.02 -17.84
C TYR A 277 -23.29 -3.22 -16.89
N ALA A 278 -22.72 -2.62 -15.84
CA ALA A 278 -23.48 -1.90 -14.84
C ALA A 278 -24.13 -0.64 -15.42
N LEU A 279 -23.43 0.12 -16.27
CA LEU A 279 -23.99 1.27 -16.97
C LEU A 279 -25.18 0.88 -17.84
N ARG A 280 -25.10 -0.25 -18.57
CA ARG A 280 -26.24 -0.75 -19.37
C ARG A 280 -27.42 -1.18 -18.52
N VAL A 281 -27.19 -2.01 -17.48
CA VAL A 281 -28.27 -2.50 -16.60
C VAL A 281 -28.95 -1.35 -15.86
N CYS A 282 -28.18 -0.33 -15.46
CA CYS A 282 -28.72 0.84 -14.77
C CYS A 282 -29.31 1.91 -15.72
N GLY A 283 -29.28 1.71 -17.05
CA GLY A 283 -29.80 2.69 -18.01
C GLY A 283 -29.00 4.01 -18.07
N LEU A 284 -27.71 3.96 -17.74
CA LEU A 284 -26.81 5.12 -17.67
C LEU A 284 -25.89 5.27 -18.90
N GLY A 285 -25.98 4.34 -19.86
CA GLY A 285 -25.24 4.40 -21.12
C GLY A 285 -25.98 5.27 -22.14
N GLY A 286 -25.67 6.57 -22.15
CA GLY A 286 -25.98 7.49 -23.25
C GLY A 286 -24.73 7.79 -24.06
#